data_AF-A0A838Y1Q5-F1
#
_entry.id   AF-A0A838Y1Q5-F1
#
_cell.length_a   1.000
_cell.length_b   1.000
_cell.length_c   1.000
_cell.angle_alpha   90.00
_cell.angle_beta   90.00
_cell.angle_gamma   90.00
#
_symmetry.space_group_name_H-M   'P 1'
#
loop_
_entity.id
_entity.type
_entity.pdbx_description
1 polymer ?
#
loop_
_entity_poly.entity_id
_entity_poly.type
_entity_poly.pdbx_seq_one_letter_code
_entity_poly.pdbx_strand_id
1 'polypeptide(L)'
;MTGLWRNLRLALLAVVGLVYVVLDYLASSSPHPPAYAVVLGAAPLTMALLGASWNSSFRLPAMLLCLGGLLAIALNLQQLLAHAAWFYLLQHAGIMTALGIMFGRTLGSHESALCSRIAKIAIAAPLDAAYFRYTWKVTLAWTIYFAVSTLLSLSLFALAPLAYWALFAAVLTPLSLGLMFGGEYLVRQFALPDSPPFSIAQTIQSYRKYTQCRNAAD
;
A
#
# COMPACT_ATOMS: atom_id res chain seq x y z
N MET A 1 -8.04 -29.02 12.30
CA MET A 1 -8.37 -27.84 13.16
C MET A 1 -7.84 -26.50 12.64
N THR A 2 -7.33 -26.40 11.40
CA THR A 2 -6.65 -25.20 10.87
C THR A 2 -7.53 -24.32 9.96
N GLY A 3 -8.58 -24.88 9.34
CA GLY A 3 -9.46 -24.16 8.41
C GLY A 3 -10.43 -23.17 9.08
N LEU A 4 -11.05 -23.59 10.18
CA LEU A 4 -12.01 -22.75 10.92
C LEU A 4 -11.33 -21.52 11.53
N TRP A 5 -10.15 -21.70 12.14
CA TRP A 5 -9.37 -20.62 12.73
C TRP A 5 -8.82 -19.66 11.67
N ARG A 6 -8.44 -20.16 10.49
CA ARG A 6 -8.08 -19.34 9.33
C ARG A 6 -9.27 -18.50 8.85
N ASN A 7 -10.45 -19.09 8.70
CA ASN A 7 -11.64 -18.39 8.24
C ASN A 7 -12.13 -17.36 9.26
N LEU A 8 -12.10 -17.68 10.56
CA LEU A 8 -12.38 -16.74 11.65
C LEU A 8 -11.40 -15.58 11.67
N ARG A 9 -10.10 -15.84 11.50
CA ARG A 9 -9.07 -14.79 11.41
C ARG A 9 -9.29 -13.90 10.20
N LEU A 10 -9.62 -14.46 9.04
CA LEU A 10 -9.92 -13.68 7.82
C LEU A 10 -11.18 -12.84 8.00
N ALA A 11 -12.24 -13.40 8.59
CA ALA A 11 -13.47 -12.67 8.89
C ALA A 11 -13.21 -11.53 9.89
N LEU A 12 -12.42 -11.76 10.93
CA LEU A 12 -12.03 -10.74 11.90
C LEU A 12 -11.24 -9.61 11.23
N LEU A 13 -10.26 -9.94 10.38
CA LEU A 13 -9.50 -8.94 9.63
C LEU A 13 -10.37 -8.14 8.66
N ALA A 14 -11.34 -8.78 8.01
CA ALA A 14 -12.31 -8.11 7.14
C ALA A 14 -13.21 -7.15 7.94
N VAL A 15 -13.70 -7.57 9.10
CA VAL A 15 -14.51 -6.73 10.00
C VAL A 15 -13.69 -5.55 10.52
N VAL A 16 -12.44 -5.77 10.95
CA VAL A 16 -11.55 -4.70 11.40
C VAL A 16 -11.27 -3.71 10.26
N GLY A 17 -11.02 -4.20 9.04
CA GLY A 17 -10.84 -3.36 7.86
C GLY A 17 -12.10 -2.54 7.53
N LEU A 18 -13.28 -3.16 7.60
CA LEU A 18 -14.55 -2.48 7.37
C LEU A 18 -14.82 -1.40 8.43
N VAL A 19 -14.60 -1.71 9.70
CA VAL A 19 -14.72 -0.75 10.80
C VAL A 19 -13.74 0.40 10.63
N TYR A 20 -12.51 0.13 10.20
CA TYR A 20 -11.52 1.16 9.90
C TYR A 20 -12.01 2.10 8.77
N VAL A 21 -12.47 1.55 7.64
CA VAL A 21 -12.99 2.33 6.50
C VAL A 21 -14.19 3.19 6.89
N VAL A 22 -15.11 2.64 7.69
CA VAL A 22 -16.29 3.38 8.15
C VAL A 22 -15.89 4.51 9.10
N LEU A 23 -14.97 4.26 10.03
CA LEU A 23 -14.50 5.27 10.98
C LEU A 23 -13.69 6.37 10.28
N ASP A 24 -12.89 6.02 9.28
CA ASP A 24 -12.14 6.98 8.46
C ASP A 24 -13.09 7.86 7.63
N TYR A 25 -14.12 7.26 7.00
CA TYR A 25 -15.15 8.01 6.29
C TYR A 25 -15.90 8.99 7.20
N LEU A 26 -16.34 8.54 8.38
CA LEU A 26 -17.02 9.40 9.36
C LEU A 26 -16.11 10.53 9.87
N ALA A 27 -14.82 10.25 10.06
CA ALA A 27 -13.81 11.21 10.45
C ALA A 27 -13.55 12.27 9.38
N SER A 28 -13.41 11.87 8.11
CA SER A 28 -13.12 12.77 6.99
C SER A 28 -14.33 13.54 6.46
N SER A 29 -15.55 13.04 6.68
CA SER A 29 -16.80 13.71 6.26
C SER A 29 -17.35 14.72 7.27
N SER A 30 -16.82 14.74 8.50
CA SER A 30 -17.30 15.61 9.58
C SER A 30 -16.62 16.99 9.56
N PRO A 31 -17.38 18.11 9.54
CA PRO A 31 -16.84 19.47 9.63
C PRO A 31 -16.11 19.76 10.96
N HIS A 32 -16.49 19.05 12.03
CA HIS A 32 -15.82 19.06 13.33
C HIS A 32 -15.40 17.63 13.70
N PRO A 33 -14.21 17.18 13.25
CA PRO A 33 -13.78 15.82 13.50
C PRO A 33 -13.56 15.59 15.01
N PRO A 34 -14.11 14.52 15.59
CA PRO A 34 -13.79 14.13 16.97
C PRO A 34 -12.33 13.67 17.09
N ALA A 35 -11.72 13.77 18.28
CA ALA A 35 -10.28 13.53 18.48
C ALA A 35 -9.75 12.16 18.01
N TYR A 36 -10.62 11.13 17.94
CA TYR A 36 -10.25 9.82 17.41
C TYR A 36 -9.95 9.83 15.90
N ALA A 37 -10.48 10.81 15.16
CA ALA A 37 -10.24 10.99 13.72
C ALA A 37 -8.74 11.13 13.42
N VAL A 38 -8.04 11.92 14.23
CA VAL A 38 -6.60 12.18 14.09
C VAL A 38 -5.78 10.90 14.29
N VAL A 39 -6.18 10.05 15.24
CA VAL A 39 -5.51 8.77 15.52
C VAL A 39 -5.75 7.78 14.38
N LEU A 40 -6.97 7.73 13.82
CA LEU A 40 -7.34 6.87 12.69
C LEU A 40 -6.68 7.29 11.38
N GLY A 41 -6.62 8.60 11.09
CA GLY A 41 -5.92 9.15 9.93
C GLY A 41 -4.40 8.98 10.02
N ALA A 42 -3.83 9.02 11.23
CA ALA A 42 -2.41 8.77 11.46
C ALA A 42 -2.05 7.27 11.45
N ALA A 43 -3.02 6.35 11.53
CA ALA A 43 -2.76 4.92 11.62
C ALA A 43 -2.03 4.31 10.39
N PRO A 44 -2.38 4.64 9.13
CA PRO A 44 -1.65 4.13 7.96
C PRO A 44 -0.23 4.68 7.87
N LEU A 45 -0.05 5.96 8.21
CA LEU A 45 1.26 6.61 8.24
C LEU A 45 2.16 5.97 9.31
N THR A 46 1.64 5.75 10.51
CA THR A 46 2.38 5.10 11.60
C THR A 46 2.68 3.64 11.29
N MET A 47 1.75 2.87 10.71
CA MET A 47 2.01 1.49 10.28
C MET A 47 3.04 1.42 9.15
N ALA A 48 2.98 2.32 8.17
CA ALA A 48 3.94 2.38 7.07
C ALA A 48 5.35 2.76 7.56
N LEU A 49 5.45 3.72 8.48
CA LEU A 49 6.71 4.13 9.09
C LEU A 49 7.29 3.04 10.00
N LEU A 50 6.45 2.36 10.79
CA LEU A 50 6.86 1.22 11.62
C LEU A 50 7.33 0.05 10.74
N GLY A 51 6.63 -0.25 9.65
CA GLY A 51 7.03 -1.26 8.67
C GLY A 51 8.34 -0.93 7.95
N ALA A 52 8.51 0.32 7.51
CA ALA A 52 9.74 0.79 6.89
C ALA A 52 10.94 0.78 7.85
N SER A 53 10.69 1.06 9.14
CA SER A 53 11.71 0.98 10.18
C SER A 53 12.06 -0.46 10.60
N TRP A 54 11.18 -1.44 10.32
CA TRP A 54 11.39 -2.82 10.79
C TRP A 54 12.61 -3.49 10.17
N ASN A 55 13.13 -3.04 9.02
CA ASN A 55 14.24 -3.74 8.32
C ASN A 55 15.42 -2.87 7.87
N SER A 56 15.51 -1.60 8.30
CA SER A 56 16.56 -0.68 7.86
C SER A 56 17.33 -0.08 9.05
N SER A 57 18.62 0.22 8.87
CA SER A 57 19.52 0.81 9.88
C SER A 57 19.14 2.26 10.30
N PHE A 58 18.13 2.86 9.66
CA PHE A 58 17.63 4.21 9.92
C PHE A 58 16.46 4.27 10.93
N ARG A 59 16.32 3.26 11.81
CA ARG A 59 15.20 3.14 12.77
C ARG A 59 15.04 4.35 13.68
N LEU A 60 16.13 4.82 14.29
CA LEU A 60 16.12 5.92 15.24
C LEU A 60 15.70 7.27 14.63
N PRO A 61 16.29 7.75 13.51
CA PRO A 61 15.84 8.99 12.90
C PRO A 61 14.41 8.91 12.37
N ALA A 62 13.97 7.74 11.85
CA ALA A 62 12.58 7.54 11.45
C ALA A 62 11.60 7.57 12.64
N MET A 63 11.97 6.94 13.77
CA MET A 63 11.16 6.97 15.00
C MET A 63 11.12 8.35 15.64
N LEU A 64 12.23 9.11 15.62
CA LEU A 64 12.28 10.49 16.11
C LEU A 64 11.46 11.43 15.21
N LEU A 65 11.47 11.21 13.89
CA LEU A 65 10.58 11.92 12.96
C LEU A 65 9.10 11.57 13.20
N CYS A 66 8.77 10.31 13.45
CA CYS A 66 7.41 9.90 13.84
C CYS A 66 6.98 10.55 15.15
N LEU A 67 7.83 10.50 16.17
CA LEU A 67 7.53 11.06 17.49
C LEU A 67 7.39 12.58 17.41
N GLY A 68 8.27 13.25 16.68
CA GLY A 68 8.18 14.68 16.40
C GLY A 68 6.93 15.06 15.63
N GLY A 69 6.55 14.25 14.62
CA GLY A 69 5.30 14.41 13.88
C GLY A 69 4.06 14.26 14.78
N LEU A 70 4.02 13.23 15.62
CA LEU A 70 2.94 13.01 16.60
C LEU A 70 2.88 14.14 17.63
N LEU A 71 4.02 14.64 18.10
CA LEU A 71 4.08 15.76 19.04
C LEU A 71 3.58 17.06 18.38
N ALA A 72 3.99 17.33 17.14
CA ALA A 72 3.56 18.50 16.39
C ALA A 72 2.04 18.47 16.12
N ILE A 73 1.48 17.29 15.83
CA ILE A 73 0.04 17.06 15.69
C ILE A 73 -0.67 17.29 17.03
N ALA A 74 -0.13 16.80 18.14
CA ALA A 74 -0.70 16.96 19.48
C ALA A 74 -0.71 18.43 19.95
N LEU A 75 0.35 19.18 19.65
CA LEU A 75 0.49 20.59 20.04
C LEU A 75 -0.38 21.53 19.21
N ASN A 76 -0.70 21.17 17.96
CA ASN A 76 -1.47 22.01 17.04
C ASN A 76 -2.88 21.46 16.75
N LEU A 77 -3.39 20.61 17.65
CA LEU A 77 -4.58 19.79 17.43
C LEU A 77 -5.83 20.63 17.12
N GLN A 78 -6.02 21.78 17.77
CA GLN A 78 -7.15 22.68 17.51
C GLN A 78 -7.08 23.37 16.13
N GLN A 79 -5.88 23.78 15.69
CA GLN A 79 -5.69 24.34 14.34
C GLN A 79 -5.82 23.27 13.25
N LEU A 80 -5.34 22.06 13.53
CA LEU A 80 -5.50 20.91 12.65
C LEU A 80 -6.97 20.52 12.49
N LEU A 81 -7.76 20.55 13.56
CA LEU A 81 -9.20 20.29 13.48
C LEU A 81 -9.93 21.35 12.64
N ALA A 82 -9.51 22.62 12.71
CA ALA A 82 -10.05 23.69 11.89
C ALA A 82 -9.71 23.56 10.38
N HIS A 83 -8.60 22.90 10.03
CA HIS A 83 -8.15 22.66 8.66
C HIS A 83 -8.05 21.18 8.30
N ALA A 84 -8.79 20.32 9.00
CA ALA A 84 -8.61 18.87 8.93
C ALA A 84 -8.78 18.35 7.50
N ALA A 85 -9.74 18.90 6.77
CA ALA A 85 -10.00 18.58 5.37
C ALA A 85 -8.74 18.76 4.48
N TRP A 86 -8.00 19.85 4.67
CA TRP A 86 -6.75 20.10 3.92
C TRP A 86 -5.63 19.16 4.33
N PHE A 87 -5.56 18.79 5.61
CA PHE A 87 -4.58 17.80 6.08
C PHE A 87 -4.84 16.42 5.47
N TYR A 88 -6.08 15.94 5.51
CA TYR A 88 -6.47 14.67 4.89
C TYR A 88 -6.28 14.70 3.36
N LEU A 89 -6.55 15.83 2.70
CA LEU A 89 -6.25 16.02 1.28
C LEU A 89 -4.77 15.85 1.00
N LEU A 90 -3.92 16.58 1.72
CA LEU A 90 -2.47 16.55 1.53
C LEU A 90 -1.93 15.14 1.76
N GLN A 91 -2.44 14.43 2.76
CA GLN A 91 -2.07 13.06 3.03
C GLN A 91 -2.49 12.14 1.87
N HIS A 92 -3.76 12.15 1.48
CA HIS A 92 -4.27 11.27 0.42
C HIS A 92 -3.60 11.57 -0.93
N ALA A 93 -3.70 12.81 -1.41
CA ALA A 93 -3.13 13.23 -2.69
C ALA A 93 -1.59 13.15 -2.68
N GLY A 94 -0.95 13.44 -1.56
CA GLY A 94 0.49 13.33 -1.38
C GLY A 94 0.98 11.89 -1.49
N ILE A 95 0.32 10.94 -0.81
CA ILE A 95 0.64 9.51 -0.91
C ILE A 95 0.43 9.00 -2.34
N MET A 96 -0.71 9.31 -2.96
CA MET A 96 -1.00 8.90 -4.34
C MET A 96 0.03 9.45 -5.32
N THR A 97 0.40 10.73 -5.17
CA THR A 97 1.43 11.35 -6.02
C THR A 97 2.80 10.73 -5.80
N ALA A 98 3.21 10.52 -4.54
CA ALA A 98 4.49 9.90 -4.22
C ALA A 98 4.60 8.49 -4.80
N LEU A 99 3.54 7.67 -4.67
CA LEU A 99 3.48 6.34 -5.27
C LEU A 99 3.49 6.40 -6.80
N GLY A 100 2.72 7.32 -7.40
CA GLY A 100 2.72 7.55 -8.84
C GLY A 100 4.11 7.91 -9.37
N ILE A 101 4.83 8.80 -8.70
CA ILE A 101 6.22 9.17 -9.06
C ILE A 101 7.16 7.97 -8.86
N MET A 102 7.03 7.23 -7.76
CA MET A 102 7.88 6.06 -7.47
C MET A 102 7.76 4.99 -8.54
N PHE A 103 6.54 4.65 -8.97
CA PHE A 103 6.31 3.71 -10.07
C PHE A 103 6.74 4.33 -11.41
N GLY A 104 6.30 5.55 -11.71
CA GLY A 104 6.53 6.23 -12.98
C GLY A 104 8.00 6.44 -13.31
N ARG A 105 8.83 6.80 -12.32
CA ARG A 105 10.29 6.99 -12.51
C ARG A 105 11.01 5.71 -12.94
N THR A 106 10.41 4.54 -12.75
CA THR A 106 11.03 3.25 -13.12
C THR A 106 10.67 2.78 -14.52
N LEU A 107 9.74 3.45 -15.22
CA LEU A 107 9.22 3.05 -16.53
C LEU A 107 10.20 3.24 -17.71
N GLY A 108 11.46 3.58 -17.47
CA GLY A 108 12.46 3.79 -18.53
C GLY A 108 12.65 2.59 -19.45
N SER A 109 13.10 1.45 -18.92
CA SER A 109 13.22 0.19 -19.65
C SER A 109 12.30 -0.89 -19.07
N HIS A 110 11.99 -1.91 -19.87
CA HIS A 110 11.15 -3.03 -19.43
C HIS A 110 11.72 -3.73 -18.19
N GLU A 111 13.04 -3.81 -18.07
CA GLU A 111 13.72 -4.42 -16.93
C GLU A 111 13.87 -3.52 -15.71
N SER A 112 13.83 -2.19 -15.90
CA SER A 112 13.96 -1.21 -14.82
C SER A 112 12.66 -0.96 -14.08
N ALA A 113 11.51 -1.27 -14.71
CA ALA A 113 10.18 -1.08 -14.13
C ALA A 113 10.09 -1.74 -12.75
N LEU A 114 9.40 -1.08 -11.81
CA LEU A 114 9.37 -1.48 -10.41
C LEU A 114 8.88 -2.92 -10.24
N CYS A 115 7.79 -3.30 -10.92
CA CYS A 115 7.28 -4.68 -10.88
C CYS A 115 8.28 -5.68 -11.50
N SER A 116 9.03 -5.28 -12.54
CA SER A 116 10.09 -6.10 -13.12
C SER A 116 11.26 -6.33 -12.15
N ARG A 117 11.66 -5.29 -11.41
CA ARG A 117 12.68 -5.38 -10.37
C ARG A 117 12.24 -6.28 -9.21
N ILE A 118 10.99 -6.14 -8.77
CA ILE A 118 10.41 -7.00 -7.73
C ILE A 118 10.37 -8.45 -8.22
N ALA A 119 9.95 -8.68 -9.46
CA ALA A 119 9.91 -10.02 -10.03
C ALA A 119 11.30 -10.68 -10.11
N LYS A 120 12.34 -9.92 -10.51
CA LYS A 120 13.73 -10.41 -10.52
C LYS A 120 14.24 -10.85 -9.15
N ILE A 121 13.80 -10.18 -8.08
CA ILE A 121 14.19 -10.52 -6.71
C ILE A 121 13.39 -11.73 -6.21
N ALA A 122 12.11 -11.80 -6.57
CA ALA A 122 11.19 -12.78 -6.02
C ALA A 122 11.18 -14.12 -6.77
N ILE A 123 11.55 -14.14 -8.05
CA ILE A 123 11.63 -15.34 -8.88
C ILE A 123 13.10 -15.68 -9.10
N ALA A 124 13.54 -16.84 -8.59
CA ALA A 124 14.93 -17.30 -8.70
C ALA A 124 15.32 -17.81 -10.11
N ALA A 125 14.37 -17.85 -11.04
CA ALA A 125 14.57 -18.29 -12.43
C ALA A 125 14.77 -17.09 -13.38
N PRO A 126 15.53 -17.25 -14.47
CA PRO A 126 15.66 -16.21 -15.48
C PRO A 126 14.29 -15.87 -16.09
N LEU A 127 13.93 -14.60 -16.05
CA LEU A 127 12.71 -14.06 -16.63
C LEU A 127 12.95 -13.70 -18.10
N ASP A 128 12.01 -14.07 -18.95
CA ASP A 128 12.10 -13.79 -20.38
C ASP A 128 11.66 -12.35 -20.71
N ALA A 129 11.90 -11.93 -21.95
CA ALA A 129 11.53 -10.60 -22.42
C ALA A 129 10.00 -10.37 -22.40
N ALA A 130 9.19 -11.42 -22.55
CA ALA A 130 7.73 -11.30 -22.47
C ALA A 130 7.27 -10.95 -21.05
N TYR A 131 7.86 -11.59 -20.03
CA TYR A 131 7.59 -11.30 -18.62
C TYR A 131 7.93 -9.84 -18.28
N PHE A 132 9.08 -9.33 -18.76
CA PHE A 132 9.45 -7.92 -18.52
C PHE A 132 8.52 -6.93 -19.22
N ARG A 133 8.02 -7.24 -20.42
CA ARG A 133 6.99 -6.42 -21.07
C ARG A 133 5.68 -6.42 -20.28
N TYR A 134 5.28 -7.58 -19.75
CA TYR A 134 4.10 -7.70 -18.91
C TYR A 134 4.23 -6.85 -17.64
N THR A 135 5.30 -7.04 -16.86
CA THR A 135 5.49 -6.30 -15.60
C THR A 135 5.71 -4.81 -15.81
N TRP A 136 6.25 -4.39 -16.96
CA TRP A 136 6.30 -2.99 -17.35
C TRP A 136 4.90 -2.43 -17.57
N LYS A 137 4.01 -3.13 -18.29
CA LYS A 137 2.60 -2.72 -18.47
C LYS A 137 1.86 -2.64 -17.14
N VAL A 138 2.10 -3.58 -16.23
CA VAL A 138 1.56 -3.54 -14.86
C VAL A 138 2.06 -2.29 -14.12
N THR A 139 3.36 -1.98 -14.19
CA THR A 139 3.94 -0.78 -13.59
C THR A 139 3.32 0.50 -14.17
N LEU A 140 3.06 0.52 -15.48
CA LEU A 140 2.38 1.63 -16.16
C LEU A 140 0.94 1.78 -15.67
N ALA A 141 0.19 0.68 -15.59
CA ALA A 141 -1.18 0.69 -15.09
C ALA A 141 -1.27 1.23 -13.65
N TRP A 142 -0.35 0.82 -12.77
CA TRP A 142 -0.22 1.38 -11.43
C TRP A 142 0.08 2.88 -11.44
N THR A 143 1.00 3.32 -12.29
CA THR A 143 1.37 4.74 -12.43
C THR A 143 0.16 5.57 -12.86
N ILE A 144 -0.59 5.11 -13.86
CA ILE A 144 -1.81 5.77 -14.34
C ILE A 144 -2.88 5.80 -13.24
N TYR A 145 -3.10 4.68 -12.55
CA TYR A 145 -4.05 4.60 -11.45
C TYR A 145 -3.75 5.64 -10.36
N PHE A 146 -2.49 5.75 -9.93
CA PHE A 146 -2.09 6.73 -8.92
C PHE A 146 -2.23 8.16 -9.41
N ALA A 147 -1.85 8.46 -10.65
CA ALA A 147 -2.01 9.78 -11.24
C ALA A 147 -3.49 10.20 -11.35
N VAL A 148 -4.35 9.30 -11.85
CA VAL A 148 -5.80 9.53 -11.94
C VAL A 148 -6.39 9.70 -10.54
N SER A 149 -5.97 8.91 -9.55
CA SER A 149 -6.45 9.01 -8.17
C SER A 149 -6.07 10.36 -7.54
N THR A 150 -4.85 10.85 -7.78
CA THR A 150 -4.44 12.21 -7.37
C THR A 150 -5.33 13.26 -8.01
N LEU A 151 -5.51 13.21 -9.33
CA LEU A 151 -6.33 14.20 -10.05
C LEU A 151 -7.79 14.19 -9.59
N LEU A 152 -8.37 13.02 -9.38
CA LEU A 152 -9.72 12.87 -8.84
C LEU A 152 -9.83 13.40 -7.42
N SER A 153 -8.84 13.12 -6.55
CA SER A 153 -8.81 13.63 -5.18
C SER A 153 -8.77 15.16 -5.16
N LEU A 154 -7.89 15.78 -5.94
CA LEU A 154 -7.78 17.24 -6.04
C LEU A 154 -9.06 17.86 -6.64
N SER A 155 -9.62 17.25 -7.69
CA SER A 155 -10.81 17.77 -8.37
C SER A 155 -12.06 17.67 -7.49
N LEU A 156 -12.27 16.54 -6.82
CA LEU A 156 -13.40 16.37 -5.89
C LEU A 156 -13.29 17.31 -4.70
N PHE A 157 -12.08 17.55 -4.19
CA PHE A 157 -11.89 18.49 -3.09
C PHE A 157 -12.16 19.93 -3.52
N ALA A 158 -11.76 20.32 -4.73
CA ALA A 158 -11.91 21.69 -5.22
C ALA A 158 -13.33 22.00 -5.72
N LEU A 159 -14.03 21.02 -6.30
CA LEU A 159 -15.26 21.23 -7.06
C LEU A 159 -16.50 20.59 -6.44
N ALA A 160 -16.35 19.63 -5.53
CA ALA A 160 -17.47 18.89 -4.96
C ALA A 160 -17.61 19.11 -3.44
N PRO A 161 -18.80 18.86 -2.86
CA PRO A 161 -18.96 18.84 -1.42
C PRO A 161 -17.98 17.87 -0.73
N LEU A 162 -17.45 18.26 0.43
CA LEU A 162 -16.43 17.51 1.18
C LEU A 162 -16.81 16.04 1.41
N ALA A 163 -18.10 15.73 1.59
CA ALA A 163 -18.59 14.37 1.76
C ALA A 163 -18.29 13.45 0.56
N TYR A 164 -18.33 13.97 -0.68
CA TYR A 164 -17.99 13.18 -1.88
C TYR A 164 -16.49 12.93 -1.97
N TRP A 165 -15.69 13.93 -1.61
CA TRP A 165 -14.24 13.76 -1.51
C TRP A 165 -13.88 12.71 -0.45
N ALA A 166 -14.49 12.79 0.74
CA ALA A 166 -14.29 11.82 1.82
C ALA A 166 -14.72 10.40 1.42
N LEU A 167 -15.84 10.26 0.71
CA LEU A 167 -16.28 8.96 0.16
C LEU A 167 -15.24 8.38 -0.79
N PHE A 168 -14.70 9.22 -1.68
CA PHE A 168 -13.66 8.79 -2.61
C PHE A 168 -12.37 8.38 -1.89
N ALA A 169 -11.89 9.20 -0.96
CA ALA A 169 -10.64 8.98 -0.25
C ALA A 169 -10.69 7.77 0.69
N ALA A 170 -11.73 7.68 1.53
CA ALA A 170 -11.83 6.67 2.58
C ALA A 170 -12.39 5.33 2.09
N VAL A 171 -13.29 5.34 1.08
CA VAL A 171 -14.04 4.13 0.67
C VAL A 171 -13.69 3.69 -0.74
N LEU A 172 -13.81 4.58 -1.73
CA LEU A 172 -13.62 4.18 -3.13
C LEU A 172 -12.17 3.86 -3.44
N THR A 173 -11.22 4.59 -2.86
CA THR A 173 -9.78 4.36 -3.05
C THR A 173 -9.35 2.96 -2.59
N PRO A 174 -9.64 2.48 -1.36
CA PRO A 174 -9.27 1.13 -0.97
C PRO A 174 -10.03 0.06 -1.77
N LEU A 175 -11.29 0.31 -2.15
CA LEU A 175 -12.06 -0.61 -2.97
C LEU A 175 -11.45 -0.75 -4.38
N SER A 176 -11.13 0.36 -5.05
CA SER A 176 -10.49 0.36 -6.36
C SER A 176 -9.07 -0.20 -6.31
N LEU A 177 -8.34 0.06 -5.22
CA LEU A 177 -7.03 -0.56 -4.98
C LEU A 177 -7.14 -2.09 -4.90
N GLY A 178 -8.14 -2.60 -4.17
CA GLY A 178 -8.44 -4.03 -4.09
C GLY A 178 -8.79 -4.62 -5.47
N LEU A 179 -9.60 -3.91 -6.25
CA LEU A 179 -9.92 -4.31 -7.63
C LEU A 179 -8.67 -4.29 -8.53
N MET A 180 -7.77 -3.33 -8.35
CA MET A 180 -6.53 -3.25 -9.13
C MET A 180 -5.61 -4.43 -8.85
N PHE A 181 -5.44 -4.80 -7.58
CA PHE A 181 -4.69 -6.01 -7.20
C PHE A 181 -5.37 -7.30 -7.68
N GLY A 182 -6.70 -7.40 -7.51
CA GLY A 182 -7.45 -8.56 -7.98
C GLY A 182 -7.42 -8.70 -9.50
N GLY A 183 -7.53 -7.59 -10.22
CA GLY A 183 -7.44 -7.52 -11.67
C GLY A 183 -6.04 -7.91 -12.17
N GLU A 184 -4.98 -7.39 -11.56
CA GLU A 184 -3.60 -7.80 -11.88
C GLU A 184 -3.42 -9.30 -11.67
N TYR A 185 -3.92 -9.85 -10.55
CA TYR A 185 -3.83 -11.28 -10.27
C TYR A 185 -4.53 -12.11 -11.34
N LEU A 186 -5.76 -11.74 -11.72
CA LEU A 186 -6.51 -12.45 -12.76
C LEU A 186 -5.81 -12.36 -14.11
N VAL A 187 -5.41 -11.15 -14.53
CA VAL A 187 -4.70 -10.93 -15.79
C VAL A 187 -3.39 -11.71 -15.80
N ARG A 188 -2.68 -11.79 -14.68
CA ARG A 188 -1.45 -12.58 -14.57
C ARG A 188 -1.69 -14.06 -14.81
N GLN A 189 -2.78 -14.62 -14.26
CA GLN A 189 -3.14 -16.02 -14.47
C GLN A 189 -3.43 -16.33 -15.95
N PHE A 190 -4.03 -15.38 -16.68
CA PHE A 190 -4.31 -15.55 -18.11
C PHE A 190 -3.11 -15.25 -19.01
N ALA A 191 -2.34 -14.21 -18.69
CA ALA A 191 -1.25 -13.73 -19.54
C ALA A 191 0.06 -14.51 -19.36
N LEU A 192 0.24 -15.16 -18.21
CA LEU A 192 1.45 -15.93 -17.89
C LEU A 192 1.09 -17.27 -17.23
N PRO A 193 0.38 -18.18 -17.93
CA PRO A 193 -0.03 -19.47 -17.39
C PRO A 193 1.16 -20.36 -16.99
N ASP A 194 2.31 -20.20 -17.66
CA ASP A 194 3.56 -20.92 -17.37
C ASP A 194 4.45 -20.22 -16.34
N SER A 195 3.97 -19.17 -15.67
CA SER A 195 4.73 -18.55 -14.58
C SER A 195 5.07 -19.60 -13.54
N PRO A 196 6.35 -19.73 -13.13
CA PRO A 196 6.72 -20.66 -12.07
C PRO A 196 5.85 -20.34 -10.85
N PRO A 197 5.17 -21.34 -10.26
CA PRO A 197 4.28 -21.09 -9.14
C PRO A 197 5.07 -20.36 -8.05
N PHE A 198 4.51 -19.24 -7.57
CA PHE A 198 5.02 -18.51 -6.41
C PHE A 198 4.80 -19.38 -5.15
N SER A 199 5.54 -20.48 -5.07
CA SER A 199 5.46 -21.42 -3.96
C SER A 199 6.45 -20.95 -2.91
N ILE A 200 5.93 -20.19 -1.94
CA ILE A 200 6.65 -19.88 -0.69
C ILE A 200 7.22 -21.17 -0.07
N ALA A 201 6.52 -22.30 -0.25
CA ALA A 201 6.99 -23.61 0.17
C ALA A 201 8.28 -24.06 -0.57
N GLN A 202 8.41 -23.82 -1.88
CA GLN A 202 9.63 -24.13 -2.63
C GLN A 202 10.81 -23.26 -2.20
N THR A 203 10.58 -21.97 -1.90
CA THR A 203 11.60 -21.07 -1.33
C THR A 203 12.06 -21.52 0.06
N ILE A 204 11.13 -21.99 0.92
CA ILE A 204 11.48 -22.53 2.25
C ILE A 204 12.22 -23.86 2.12
N GLN A 205 11.83 -24.71 1.17
CA GLN A 205 12.42 -26.02 0.96
C GLN A 205 13.83 -25.94 0.37
N SER A 206 14.10 -24.99 -0.54
CA SER A 206 15.45 -24.73 -1.04
C SER A 206 16.37 -24.18 0.05
N TYR A 207 15.88 -23.30 0.93
CA TYR A 207 16.65 -22.80 2.08
C TYR A 207 17.00 -23.92 3.07
N ARG A 208 16.04 -24.82 3.38
CA ARG A 208 16.30 -26.00 4.23
C ARG A 208 17.35 -26.92 3.63
N LYS A 209 17.29 -27.20 2.32
CA LYS A 209 18.30 -28.02 1.62
C LYS A 209 19.70 -27.40 1.69
N TYR A 210 19.82 -26.10 1.47
CA TYR A 210 21.10 -25.38 1.58
C TYR A 210 21.70 -25.47 2.99
N THR A 211 20.87 -25.31 4.02
CA THR A 211 21.32 -25.38 5.42
C THR A 211 21.75 -26.79 5.82
N GLN A 212 21.09 -27.83 5.31
CA GLN A 212 21.45 -29.23 5.55
C GLN A 212 22.74 -29.65 4.84
N CYS A 213 22.95 -29.22 3.58
CA CYS A 213 24.21 -29.50 2.88
C CYS A 213 25.41 -28.82 3.53
N ARG A 214 25.24 -27.62 4.11
CA ARG A 214 26.30 -26.94 4.86
C ARG A 214 26.65 -27.69 6.15
N ASN A 215 25.65 -28.12 6.91
CA ASN A 215 25.87 -28.85 8.18
C ASN A 215 26.35 -30.30 7.97
N ALA A 216 26.30 -30.84 6.75
CA ALA A 216 26.84 -32.17 6.42
C ALA A 216 28.26 -32.09 5.82
N ALA A 217 28.76 -30.87 5.57
CA ALA A 217 30.11 -30.60 5.09
C ALA A 217 31.06 -30.11 6.22
N ASP A 218 30.51 -29.87 7.41
CA ASP A 218 31.21 -29.66 8.68
C ASP A 218 31.20 -30.97 9.50
#